data_AF-A0A1I6BP17-F1
#
_entry.id   AF-A0A1I6BP17-F1
#
_cell.length_a   1.000
_cell.length_b   1.000
_cell.length_c   1.000
_cell.angle_alpha   90.00
_cell.angle_beta   90.00
_cell.angle_gamma   90.00
#
_symmetry.space_group_name_H-M   'P 1'
#
loop_
_entity.id
_entity.type
_entity.pdbx_description
1 polymer ?
#
loop_
_entity_poly.entity_id
_entity_poly.type
_entity_poly.pdbx_seq_one_letter_code
_entity_poly.pdbx_strand_id
1 'polypeptide(L)'
;MGKFNELPVPPLVWLLRLLAVPLALTVVAANVYYDYISAPSGILWSPVAALLACGLVLFGAPTRNPYLKAGLCAGLLMGQDAGIKLFGGGVHDAAGQGLMNFAFVAGALLSLLLLAAALRQDELKGDKEKGPVPKGRVIGLFLAVLLGHLLLFGWLGFGRYVGTYME
;
A
#
# COMPACT_ATOMS: atom_id res chain seq x y z
N MET A 1 21.13 -11.77 37.05
CA MET A 1 20.46 -11.20 35.86
C MET A 1 21.02 -11.88 34.63
N GLY A 2 20.33 -12.92 34.15
CA GLY A 2 20.78 -13.71 33.00
C GLY A 2 20.53 -12.94 31.71
N LYS A 3 21.57 -12.78 30.89
CA LYS A 3 21.42 -12.45 29.47
C LYS A 3 20.67 -13.62 28.84
N PHE A 4 19.36 -13.47 28.63
CA PHE A 4 18.66 -14.35 27.71
C PHE A 4 19.32 -14.16 26.36
N ASN A 5 20.10 -15.16 25.94
CA ASN A 5 20.60 -15.26 24.58
C ASN A 5 19.38 -15.18 23.66
N GLU A 6 19.23 -14.07 22.92
CA GLU A 6 18.33 -14.04 21.79
C GLU A 6 18.81 -15.14 20.83
N LEU A 7 18.03 -16.21 20.71
CA LEU A 7 18.30 -17.23 19.71
C LEU A 7 18.39 -16.54 18.35
N PRO A 8 19.41 -16.86 17.54
CA PRO A 8 19.57 -16.23 16.24
C PRO A 8 18.30 -16.43 15.43
N VAL A 9 17.74 -15.32 14.95
CA VAL A 9 16.55 -15.34 14.10
C VAL A 9 16.86 -16.23 12.88
N PRO A 10 15.98 -17.21 12.53
CA PRO A 10 16.28 -18.15 11.45
C PRO A 10 16.58 -17.41 10.14
N PRO A 11 17.54 -17.89 9.32
CA PRO A 11 17.92 -17.23 8.07
C PRO A 11 16.74 -17.06 7.11
N LEU A 12 15.78 -17.99 7.14
CA LEU A 12 14.54 -17.92 6.37
C LEU A 12 13.70 -16.68 6.71
N VAL A 13 13.66 -16.26 7.98
CA VAL A 13 12.91 -15.06 8.41
C VAL A 13 13.58 -13.80 7.87
N TRP A 14 14.91 -13.76 7.86
CA TRP A 14 15.63 -12.63 7.25
C TRP A 14 15.37 -12.52 5.75
N LEU A 15 15.40 -13.65 5.04
CA LEU A 15 15.06 -13.69 3.62
C LEU A 15 13.64 -13.17 3.37
N LEU A 16 12.65 -13.67 4.11
CA LEU A 16 11.26 -13.23 3.99
C LEU A 16 11.11 -11.72 4.25
N ARG A 17 11.85 -11.18 5.22
CA ARG A 17 11.83 -9.74 5.50
C ARG A 17 12.37 -8.92 4.34
N LEU A 18 13.49 -9.34 3.75
CA LEU A 18 14.09 -8.67 2.60
C LEU A 18 13.19 -8.72 1.36
N LEU A 19 12.41 -9.80 1.20
CA LEU A 19 11.48 -9.96 0.08
C LEU A 19 10.15 -9.24 0.27
N ALA A 20 9.85 -8.70 1.46
CA ALA A 20 8.54 -8.11 1.74
C ALA A 20 8.16 -6.95 0.79
N VAL A 21 9.09 -6.02 0.53
CA VAL A 21 8.84 -4.88 -0.38
C VAL A 21 8.72 -5.34 -1.84
N PRO A 22 9.63 -6.18 -2.39
CA PRO A 22 9.44 -6.76 -3.71
C PRO A 22 8.11 -7.49 -3.88
N LEU A 23 7.70 -8.30 -2.90
CA LEU A 23 6.42 -9.01 -2.92
C LEU A 23 5.23 -8.04 -2.91
N ALA A 24 5.29 -6.96 -2.11
CA ALA A 24 4.26 -5.93 -2.10
C ALA A 24 4.13 -5.23 -3.46
N LEU A 25 5.26 -4.93 -4.12
CA LEU A 25 5.27 -4.38 -5.48
C LEU A 25 4.66 -5.36 -6.49
N THR A 26 4.98 -6.65 -6.38
CA THR A 26 4.37 -7.69 -7.23
C THR A 26 2.87 -7.76 -7.04
N VAL A 27 2.36 -7.66 -5.80
CA VAL A 27 0.91 -7.63 -5.54
C VAL A 27 0.25 -6.44 -6.24
N VAL A 28 0.83 -5.24 -6.11
CA VAL A 28 0.32 -4.03 -6.78
C VAL A 28 0.35 -4.19 -8.30
N ALA A 29 1.48 -4.61 -8.87
CA ALA A 29 1.65 -4.80 -10.30
C ALA A 29 0.70 -5.87 -10.86
N ALA A 30 0.51 -6.98 -10.14
CA ALA A 30 -0.42 -8.03 -10.51
C ALA A 30 -1.87 -7.53 -10.51
N ASN A 31 -2.26 -6.68 -9.54
CA ASN A 31 -3.61 -6.11 -9.52
C ASN A 31 -3.83 -5.13 -10.68
N VAL A 32 -2.84 -4.28 -10.99
CA VAL A 32 -2.89 -3.39 -12.16
C VAL A 32 -3.00 -4.20 -13.46
N TYR A 33 -2.18 -5.23 -13.61
CA TYR A 33 -2.23 -6.12 -14.78
C TYR A 33 -3.56 -6.87 -14.88
N TYR A 34 -4.11 -7.32 -13.75
CA TYR A 34 -5.42 -7.95 -13.72
C TYR A 34 -6.53 -7.00 -14.14
N ASP A 35 -6.45 -5.72 -13.75
CA ASP A 35 -7.39 -4.71 -14.22
C ASP A 35 -7.25 -4.42 -15.73
N TYR A 36 -6.02 -4.45 -16.26
CA TYR A 36 -5.79 -4.30 -17.69
C TYR A 36 -6.52 -5.38 -18.52
N ILE A 37 -6.48 -6.64 -18.09
CA ILE A 37 -7.10 -7.76 -18.82
C ILE A 37 -8.59 -7.99 -18.48
N SER A 38 -9.03 -7.58 -17.28
CA SER A 38 -10.34 -7.95 -16.72
C SER A 38 -11.04 -6.78 -16.02
N ALA A 39 -10.91 -5.56 -16.55
CA ALA A 39 -11.63 -4.39 -16.04
C ALA A 39 -13.15 -4.65 -15.99
N PRO A 40 -13.87 -4.17 -14.95
CA PRO A 40 -13.40 -3.36 -13.83
C PRO A 40 -12.99 -4.19 -12.59
N SER A 41 -12.73 -5.49 -12.74
CA SER A 41 -12.50 -6.40 -11.60
C SER A 41 -11.28 -6.01 -10.78
N GLY A 42 -10.20 -5.55 -11.41
CA GLY A 42 -9.01 -5.11 -10.68
C GLY A 42 -9.21 -3.82 -9.88
N ILE A 43 -10.10 -2.92 -10.34
CA ILE A 43 -10.58 -1.79 -9.53
C ILE A 43 -11.28 -2.31 -8.27
N LEU A 44 -12.19 -3.29 -8.40
CA LEU A 44 -12.94 -3.83 -7.26
C LEU A 44 -12.03 -4.55 -6.24
N TRP A 45 -10.97 -5.22 -6.70
CA TRP A 45 -9.98 -5.87 -5.84
C TRP A 45 -8.91 -4.93 -5.28
N SER A 46 -8.87 -3.68 -5.75
CA SER A 46 -7.85 -2.72 -5.35
C SER A 46 -7.72 -2.49 -3.84
N PRO A 47 -8.81 -2.36 -3.06
CA PRO A 47 -8.70 -2.18 -1.62
C PRO A 47 -8.02 -3.37 -0.93
N VAL A 48 -8.28 -4.59 -1.41
CA VAL A 48 -7.68 -5.82 -0.87
C VAL A 48 -6.20 -5.92 -1.26
N ALA A 49 -5.86 -5.64 -2.53
CA ALA A 49 -4.46 -5.59 -2.98
C ALA A 49 -3.64 -4.57 -2.17
N ALA A 50 -4.20 -3.38 -1.93
CA ALA A 50 -3.59 -2.33 -1.12
C ALA A 50 -3.36 -2.79 0.33
N LEU A 51 -4.36 -3.43 0.95
CA LEU A 51 -4.26 -3.98 2.31
C LEU A 51 -3.17 -5.06 2.40
N LEU A 52 -3.13 -5.98 1.43
CA LEU A 52 -2.12 -7.05 1.38
C LEU A 52 -0.70 -6.47 1.19
N ALA A 53 -0.52 -5.57 0.23
CA ALA A 53 0.77 -4.93 -0.04
C ALA A 53 1.26 -4.12 1.17
N CYS A 54 0.38 -3.34 1.80
CA CYS A 54 0.73 -2.60 3.02
C CYS A 54 1.03 -3.55 4.18
N GLY A 55 0.28 -4.65 4.33
CA GLY A 55 0.55 -5.65 5.37
C GLY A 55 1.92 -6.29 5.24
N LEU A 56 2.33 -6.64 4.02
CA LEU A 56 3.68 -7.14 3.72
C LEU A 56 4.74 -6.13 4.16
N VAL A 57 4.57 -4.85 3.84
CA VAL A 57 5.52 -3.80 4.26
C VAL A 57 5.51 -3.58 5.77
N LEU A 58 4.34 -3.44 6.38
CA LEU A 58 4.20 -3.06 7.78
C LEU A 58 4.74 -4.13 8.74
N PHE A 59 4.50 -5.41 8.43
CA PHE A 59 4.87 -6.53 9.29
C PHE A 59 6.07 -7.33 8.79
N GLY A 60 6.38 -7.24 7.49
CA GLY A 60 7.48 -7.98 6.86
C GLY A 60 8.75 -7.16 6.64
N ALA A 61 8.68 -5.87 6.35
CA ALA A 61 9.89 -5.12 5.98
C ALA A 61 10.90 -5.01 7.15
N PRO A 62 12.22 -5.07 6.88
CA PRO A 62 13.24 -5.03 7.93
C PRO A 62 13.38 -3.64 8.58
N THR A 63 12.86 -2.59 7.93
CA THR A 63 12.93 -1.23 8.44
C THR A 63 12.07 -1.08 9.70
N ARG A 64 12.66 -0.51 10.75
CA ARG A 64 11.94 -0.11 11.97
C ARG A 64 11.47 1.35 11.92
N ASN A 65 11.81 2.11 10.88
CA ASN A 65 11.42 3.52 10.79
C ASN A 65 9.93 3.62 10.39
N PRO A 66 9.05 4.14 11.27
CA PRO A 66 7.62 4.21 11.01
C PRO A 66 7.27 5.17 9.87
N TYR A 67 8.04 6.24 9.68
CA TYR A 67 7.85 7.17 8.56
C TYR A 67 8.16 6.51 7.22
N LEU A 68 9.23 5.69 7.16
CA LEU A 68 9.56 4.96 5.95
C LEU A 68 8.50 3.90 5.63
N LYS A 69 8.00 3.17 6.64
CA LYS A 69 6.88 2.23 6.44
C LYS A 69 5.63 2.94 5.92
N ALA A 70 5.24 4.06 6.53
CA ALA A 70 4.10 4.85 6.09
C ALA A 70 4.27 5.39 4.66
N GLY A 71 5.46 5.92 4.34
CA GLY A 71 5.79 6.39 3.00
C GLY A 71 5.77 5.29 1.94
N LEU A 72 6.30 4.10 2.26
CA LEU A 72 6.23 2.93 1.38
C LEU A 72 4.78 2.48 1.14
N CYS A 73 3.96 2.41 2.19
CA CYS A 73 2.54 2.09 2.06
C CYS A 73 1.83 3.13 1.19
N ALA A 74 2.07 4.42 1.43
CA ALA A 74 1.48 5.48 0.62
C ALA A 74 1.91 5.36 -0.86
N GLY A 75 3.20 5.14 -1.11
CA GLY A 75 3.73 4.94 -2.46
C GLY A 75 3.13 3.73 -3.18
N LEU A 76 2.89 2.62 -2.46
CA LEU A 76 2.22 1.44 -3.03
C LEU A 76 0.78 1.75 -3.45
N LEU A 77 0.01 2.45 -2.60
CA LEU A 77 -1.36 2.86 -2.94
C LEU A 77 -1.39 3.82 -4.12
N MET A 78 -0.51 4.83 -4.12
CA MET A 78 -0.39 5.79 -5.22
C MET A 78 0.00 5.10 -6.53
N GLY A 79 0.97 4.17 -6.47
CA GLY A 79 1.41 3.40 -7.64
C GLY A 79 0.30 2.50 -8.19
N GLN A 80 -0.50 1.90 -7.31
CA GLN A 80 -1.66 1.09 -7.72
C GLN A 80 -2.74 1.94 -8.39
N ASP A 81 -3.12 3.07 -7.79
CA ASP A 81 -4.11 4.00 -8.35
C ASP A 81 -3.65 4.58 -9.69
N ALA A 82 -2.42 5.08 -9.75
CA ALA A 82 -1.85 5.58 -10.99
C ALA A 82 -1.75 4.48 -12.06
N GLY A 83 -1.36 3.27 -11.66
CA GLY A 83 -1.29 2.12 -12.56
C GLY A 83 -2.64 1.79 -13.19
N ILE A 84 -3.69 1.69 -12.39
CA ILE A 84 -5.06 1.43 -12.86
C ILE A 84 -5.58 2.59 -13.72
N LYS A 85 -5.37 3.83 -13.30
CA LYS A 85 -5.80 5.01 -14.07
C LYS A 85 -5.07 5.19 -15.40
N LEU A 86 -3.84 4.68 -15.53
CA LEU A 86 -3.07 4.81 -16.78
C LEU A 86 -3.19 3.58 -17.68
N PHE A 87 -3.35 2.40 -17.10
CA PHE A 87 -3.24 1.11 -17.78
C PHE A 87 -4.40 0.16 -17.53
N GLY A 88 -5.33 0.45 -16.61
CA GLY A 88 -6.53 -0.35 -16.40
C GLY A 88 -7.44 -0.34 -17.63
N GLY A 89 -8.08 -1.46 -17.92
CA GLY A 89 -8.89 -1.62 -19.12
C GLY A 89 -10.18 -0.78 -19.13
N GLY A 90 -10.78 -0.63 -20.30
CA GLY A 90 -12.08 0.03 -20.48
C GLY A 90 -11.99 1.52 -20.81
N VAL A 91 -13.15 2.19 -20.76
CA VAL A 91 -13.30 3.63 -21.00
C VAL A 91 -13.16 4.36 -19.67
N HIS A 92 -12.28 5.36 -19.63
CA HIS A 92 -11.99 6.14 -18.43
C HIS A 92 -12.87 7.39 -18.40
N ASP A 93 -14.19 7.18 -18.32
CA ASP A 93 -15.18 8.24 -18.18
C ASP A 93 -15.32 8.72 -16.72
N ALA A 94 -16.29 9.61 -16.48
CA ALA A 94 -16.49 10.18 -15.14
C ALA A 94 -16.93 9.12 -14.11
N ALA A 95 -17.71 8.12 -14.53
CA ALA A 95 -18.15 7.05 -13.65
C ALA A 95 -16.98 6.10 -13.30
N GLY A 96 -16.16 5.74 -14.29
CA GLY A 96 -14.94 4.97 -14.11
C GLY A 96 -13.95 5.65 -13.16
N GLN A 97 -13.70 6.95 -13.36
CA GLN A 97 -12.85 7.73 -12.44
C GLN A 97 -13.42 7.80 -11.02
N GLY A 98 -14.74 7.96 -10.89
CA GLY A 98 -15.42 7.92 -9.59
C GLY A 98 -15.18 6.58 -8.88
N LEU A 99 -15.29 5.47 -9.60
CA LEU A 99 -15.06 4.13 -9.06
C LEU A 99 -13.60 3.90 -8.67
N MET A 100 -12.64 4.34 -9.49
CA MET A 100 -11.21 4.25 -9.18
C MET A 100 -10.86 5.05 -7.92
N ASN A 101 -11.31 6.30 -7.83
CA ASN A 101 -11.08 7.15 -6.66
C ASN A 101 -11.74 6.58 -5.40
N PHE A 102 -12.96 6.04 -5.52
CA PHE A 102 -13.63 5.36 -4.41
C PHE A 102 -12.82 4.14 -3.93
N ALA A 103 -12.35 3.29 -4.85
CA ALA A 103 -11.55 2.12 -4.52
C ALA A 103 -10.21 2.52 -3.87
N PHE A 104 -9.57 3.60 -4.33
CA PHE A 104 -8.37 4.13 -3.69
C PHE A 104 -8.65 4.59 -2.25
N VAL A 105 -9.72 5.35 -2.00
CA VAL A 105 -10.09 5.78 -0.64
C VAL A 105 -10.40 4.59 0.26
N ALA A 106 -11.14 3.59 -0.24
CA ALA A 106 -11.40 2.37 0.51
C ALA A 106 -10.11 1.63 0.88
N GLY A 107 -9.17 1.48 -0.07
CA GLY A 107 -7.84 0.91 0.19
C GLY A 107 -7.04 1.74 1.20
N ALA A 108 -7.08 3.07 1.10
CA ALA A 108 -6.42 3.99 2.03
C ALA A 108 -6.93 3.83 3.47
N LEU A 109 -8.25 3.70 3.65
CA LEU A 109 -8.85 3.48 4.97
C LEU A 109 -8.44 2.13 5.56
N LEU A 110 -8.47 1.05 4.76
CA LEU A 110 -8.03 -0.27 5.20
C LEU A 110 -6.55 -0.26 5.60
N SER A 111 -5.69 0.32 4.77
CA SER A 111 -4.25 0.44 5.06
C SER A 111 -3.96 1.37 6.23
N LEU A 112 -4.77 2.41 6.47
CA LEU A 112 -4.66 3.28 7.64
C LEU A 112 -4.94 2.51 8.94
N LEU A 113 -6.01 1.70 8.96
CA LEU A 113 -6.32 0.85 10.11
C LEU A 113 -5.16 -0.11 10.40
N LEU A 114 -4.58 -0.68 9.34
CA LEU A 114 -3.44 -1.59 9.47
C LEU A 114 -2.16 -0.88 9.96
N LEU A 115 -1.88 0.33 9.45
CA LEU A 115 -0.78 1.16 9.93
C LEU A 115 -0.95 1.52 11.41
N ALA A 116 -2.15 1.91 11.83
CA ALA A 116 -2.44 2.22 13.23
C ALA A 116 -2.24 0.99 14.14
N ALA A 117 -2.67 -0.19 13.69
CA ALA A 117 -2.45 -1.45 14.39
C ALA A 117 -0.95 -1.80 14.50
N ALA A 118 -0.19 -1.64 13.41
CA ALA A 118 1.26 -1.89 13.39
C ALA A 118 2.01 -0.95 14.34
N LEU A 119 1.67 0.35 14.34
CA LEU A 119 2.26 1.33 15.26
C LEU A 119 1.95 1.00 16.73
N ARG A 120 0.74 0.51 17.03
CA ARG A 120 0.39 0.05 18.38
C ARG A 120 1.18 -1.19 18.79
N GLN A 121 1.40 -2.13 17.87
CA GLN A 121 2.15 -3.35 18.14
C GLN A 121 3.64 -3.05 18.39
N ASP A 122 4.23 -2.12 17.63
CA ASP A 122 5.63 -1.72 17.79
C ASP A 122 5.88 -1.05 19.16
N GLU A 123 4.91 -0.28 19.68
CA GLU A 123 4.97 0.26 21.05
C GLU A 123 4.93 -0.82 22.13
N LEU A 124 4.04 -1.82 21.99
CA LEU A 124 3.94 -2.92 22.95
C LEU A 124 5.23 -3.75 23.02
N LYS A 125 5.98 -3.83 21.92
CA LYS A 125 7.27 -4.55 21.85
C LYS A 125 8.44 -3.77 22.46
N GLY A 126 8.26 -2.50 22.78
CA GLY A 126 9.06 -1.77 23.76
C GLY A 126 10.57 -1.77 23.54
N ASP A 127 11.07 -1.07 22.52
CA ASP A 127 12.47 -0.63 22.51
C ASP A 127 12.57 0.59 23.45
N LYS A 128 12.86 0.36 24.75
CA LYS A 128 12.95 1.41 25.78
C LYS A 128 13.95 2.54 25.43
N GLU A 129 14.81 2.30 24.46
CA GLU A 129 15.86 3.22 23.99
C GLU A 129 15.35 4.34 23.05
N LYS A 130 14.25 4.11 22.33
CA LYS A 130 13.69 5.10 21.40
C LYS A 130 12.38 5.58 21.97
N GLY A 131 12.35 6.85 22.37
CA GLY A 131 11.16 7.51 22.93
C GLY A 131 9.90 7.30 22.08
N PRO A 132 8.73 7.69 22.62
CA PRO A 132 7.43 7.37 22.03
C PRO A 132 7.35 7.76 20.55
N VAL A 133 6.87 6.83 19.71
CA VAL A 133 6.63 7.11 18.30
C VAL A 133 5.51 8.15 18.19
N PRO A 134 5.73 9.28 17.49
CA PRO A 134 4.68 10.30 17.35
C PRO A 134 3.63 9.84 16.32
N LYS A 135 2.72 8.94 16.72
CA LYS A 135 1.70 8.33 15.83
C LYS A 135 0.94 9.35 14.99
N GLY A 136 0.54 10.45 15.61
CA GLY A 136 -0.19 11.52 14.93
C GLY A 136 0.58 12.10 13.75
N ARG A 137 1.91 12.22 13.85
CA ARG A 137 2.76 12.70 12.75
C ARG A 137 2.89 11.67 11.63
N VAL A 138 3.01 10.38 11.97
CA VAL A 138 3.11 9.29 10.98
C VAL A 138 1.80 9.12 10.21
N ILE A 139 0.67 9.08 10.93
CA ILE A 139 -0.67 9.03 10.34
C ILE A 139 -0.95 10.30 9.53
N GLY A 140 -0.64 11.47 10.08
CA GLY A 140 -0.81 12.75 9.40
C GLY A 140 0.00 12.81 8.10
N LEU A 141 1.24 12.34 8.10
CA LEU A 141 2.06 12.24 6.88
C LEU A 141 1.41 11.30 5.85
N PHE A 142 1.00 10.10 6.26
CA PHE A 142 0.34 9.13 5.38
C PHE A 142 -0.90 9.76 4.70
N LEU A 143 -1.78 10.37 5.50
CA LEU A 143 -2.99 11.01 4.99
C LEU A 143 -2.69 12.22 4.09
N ALA A 144 -1.73 13.07 4.48
CA ALA A 144 -1.35 14.24 3.69
C ALA A 144 -0.83 13.85 2.30
N VAL A 145 -0.01 12.80 2.22
CA VAL A 145 0.53 12.28 0.96
C VAL A 145 -0.59 11.73 0.07
N LEU A 146 -1.48 10.90 0.63
CA LEU A 146 -2.59 10.31 -0.15
C LEU A 146 -3.61 11.35 -0.60
N LEU A 147 -3.92 12.35 0.25
CA LEU A 147 -4.78 13.46 -0.12
C LEU A 147 -4.15 14.30 -1.23
N GLY A 148 -2.86 14.63 -1.11
CA GLY A 148 -2.12 15.32 -2.16
C GLY A 148 -2.16 14.54 -3.48
N HIS A 149 -2.00 13.22 -3.44
CA HIS A 149 -2.15 12.37 -4.61
C HIS A 149 -3.55 12.46 -5.24
N LEU A 150 -4.62 12.33 -4.47
CA LEU A 150 -5.99 12.46 -4.98
C LEU A 150 -6.28 13.82 -5.60
N LEU A 151 -5.78 14.90 -5.00
CA LEU A 151 -5.98 16.25 -5.52
C LEU A 151 -5.25 16.48 -6.85
N LEU A 152 -4.06 15.90 -7.01
CA LEU A 152 -3.24 16.08 -8.21
C LEU A 152 -3.57 15.07 -9.32
N PHE A 153 -3.95 13.85 -8.96
CA PHE A 153 -4.09 12.70 -9.87
C PHE A 153 -5.50 12.07 -9.83
N GLY A 154 -6.48 12.76 -9.24
CA GLY A 154 -7.87 12.30 -9.20
C GLY A 154 -8.53 12.14 -10.58
N TRP A 155 -8.01 12.83 -11.59
CA TRP A 155 -8.45 12.77 -13.00
C TRP A 155 -7.39 12.16 -13.93
N LEU A 156 -6.37 11.52 -13.37
CA LEU A 156 -5.33 10.91 -14.18
C LEU A 156 -5.95 9.88 -15.14
N GLY A 157 -5.61 9.98 -16.42
CA GLY A 157 -6.12 9.07 -17.44
C GLY A 157 -7.55 9.31 -17.92
N PHE A 158 -8.24 10.36 -17.46
CA PHE A 158 -9.59 10.68 -17.91
C PHE A 158 -9.67 10.83 -19.44
N GLY A 159 -10.75 10.29 -20.03
CA GLY A 159 -11.00 10.30 -21.47
C GLY A 159 -10.17 9.29 -22.27
N ARG A 160 -9.29 8.51 -21.61
CA ARG A 160 -8.56 7.43 -22.28
C ARG A 160 -9.44 6.20 -22.45
N TYR A 161 -9.12 5.44 -23.48
CA TYR A 161 -9.57 4.07 -23.63
C TYR A 161 -8.34 3.17 -23.64
N VAL A 162 -8.38 2.08 -22.87
CA VAL A 162 -7.33 1.08 -22.83
C VAL A 162 -7.98 -0.28 -23.05
N GLY A 163 -7.63 -0.94 -24.14
CA GLY A 163 -8.14 -2.25 -24.49
C GLY A 163 -7.58 -2.70 -25.83
N THR A 164 -7.38 -4.00 -25.99
CA THR A 164 -7.23 -4.60 -27.32
C THR A 164 -8.62 -4.68 -27.94
N TYR A 165 -8.80 -4.10 -29.13
CA TYR A 165 -9.93 -4.47 -29.98
C TYR A 165 -9.91 -6.00 -30.11
N MET A 166 -10.89 -6.69 -29.50
CA MET A 166 -11.24 -8.02 -29.97
C MET A 166 -12.06 -7.78 -31.24
N GLU A 167 -11.35 -7.64 -32.35
CA GLU A 167 -11.91 -8.00 -33.66
C GLU A 167 -11.99 -9.53 -33.76
#